data_AF-A0A651EVA0-F1
#
_entry.id   AF-A0A651EVA0-F1
#
_cell.length_a   1.000
_cell.length_b   1.000
_cell.length_c   1.000
_cell.angle_alpha   90.00
_cell.angle_beta   90.00
_cell.angle_gamma   90.00
#
_symmetry.space_group_name_H-M   'P 1'
#
loop_
_entity.id
_entity.type
_entity.pdbx_description
1 polymer ?
#
loop_
_entity_poly.entity_id
_entity_poly.type
_entity_poly.pdbx_seq_one_letter_code
_entity_poly.pdbx_strand_id
1 'polypeptide(L)'
;MILVQQGERGPWEPGLNYFIIASYGQENALELAEFLAGNGVPVVVTRLRGSPLWSVVSQRGFTRDPMRADGEIGAYRARLERLGREFGAQGGWRRPAFSDMYGMRLLSP
;
A
#
# COMPACT_ATOMS: atom_id res chain seq x y z
N MET A 1 11.52 -5.01 -3.01
CA MET A 1 11.49 -6.01 -1.92
C MET A 1 10.04 -6.23 -1.56
N ILE A 2 9.57 -7.47 -1.57
CA ILE A 2 8.22 -7.87 -1.14
C ILE A 2 8.40 -8.60 0.18
N LEU A 3 7.73 -8.15 1.23
CA LEU A 3 7.66 -8.88 2.49
C LEU A 3 6.27 -9.51 2.57
N VAL A 4 6.19 -10.81 2.83
CA VAL A 4 4.93 -11.50 3.09
C VAL A 4 4.90 -11.83 4.57
N GLN A 5 3.98 -11.22 5.31
CA GLN A 5 3.85 -11.43 6.75
C GLN A 5 2.55 -12.16 7.07
N GLN A 6 2.65 -13.20 7.89
CA GLN A 6 1.52 -13.88 8.52
C GLN A 6 1.56 -13.58 10.01
N GLY A 7 0.51 -12.94 10.56
CA GLY A 7 0.44 -12.66 11.99
C GLY A 7 -0.56 -11.57 12.36
N GLU A 8 -0.93 -11.54 13.65
CA GLU A 8 -1.96 -10.64 14.21
C GLU A 8 -1.49 -9.18 14.32
N ARG A 9 -0.19 -8.93 14.29
CA ARG A 9 0.36 -7.58 14.14
C ARG A 9 0.56 -7.34 12.65
N GLY A 10 -0.20 -6.38 12.11
CA GLY A 10 0.13 -5.84 10.79
C GLY A 10 1.54 -5.23 10.79
N PRO A 11 2.07 -4.83 9.62
CA PRO A 11 3.50 -4.62 9.43
C PRO A 11 4.03 -3.31 10.05
N TRP A 12 3.32 -2.79 11.04
CA TRP A 12 3.41 -1.46 11.61
C TRP A 12 4.75 -1.18 12.31
N GLU A 13 5.60 -0.41 11.67
CA GLU A 13 6.72 0.34 12.24
C GLU A 13 6.28 1.73 12.78
N PRO A 14 6.52 2.03 14.08
CA PRO A 14 6.25 3.35 14.63
C PRO A 14 6.95 4.47 13.86
N GLY A 15 6.23 5.56 13.57
CA GLY A 15 6.80 6.73 12.88
C GLY A 15 6.72 6.68 11.35
N LEU A 16 6.24 5.58 10.76
CA LEU A 16 5.91 5.52 9.33
C LEU A 16 4.41 5.75 9.09
N ASN A 17 4.09 6.19 7.87
CA ASN A 17 2.73 6.22 7.36
C ASN A 17 2.46 4.96 6.55
N TYR A 18 1.21 4.51 6.57
CA TYR A 18 0.77 3.30 5.90
C TYR A 18 -0.27 3.62 4.86
N PHE A 19 -0.11 3.09 3.66
CA PHE A 19 -1.15 3.10 2.64
C PHE A 19 -1.61 1.67 2.45
N ILE A 20 -2.87 1.39 2.81
CA ILE A 20 -3.52 0.16 2.38
C ILE A 20 -3.96 0.41 0.94
N ILE A 21 -3.25 -0.20 -0.01
CA ILE A 21 -3.40 0.07 -1.44
C ILE A 21 -4.60 -0.69 -2.00
N ALA A 22 -4.71 -1.97 -1.66
CA ALA A 22 -5.81 -2.83 -2.05
C ALA A 22 -5.90 -4.06 -1.13
N SER A 23 -7.04 -4.75 -1.14
CA SER A 23 -7.21 -6.03 -0.46
C SER A 23 -7.84 -7.07 -1.39
N TYR A 24 -7.19 -8.21 -1.59
CA TYR A 24 -7.58 -9.24 -2.55
C TYR A 24 -7.46 -10.66 -1.97
N GLY A 25 -7.85 -11.66 -2.78
CA GLY A 25 -7.35 -13.02 -2.58
C GLY A 25 -5.82 -13.06 -2.63
N GLN A 26 -5.21 -14.04 -1.96
CA GLN A 26 -3.76 -14.08 -1.74
C GLN A 26 -2.95 -13.96 -3.04
N GLU A 27 -3.32 -14.72 -4.07
CA GLU A 27 -2.63 -14.72 -5.37
C GLU A 27 -2.65 -13.34 -6.02
N ASN A 28 -3.81 -12.69 -6.08
CA ASN A 28 -3.94 -11.35 -6.65
C ASN A 28 -3.22 -10.28 -5.82
N ALA A 29 -3.14 -10.46 -4.50
CA ALA A 29 -2.39 -9.56 -3.62
C ALA A 29 -0.87 -9.69 -3.86
N LEU A 30 -0.38 -10.90 -4.10
CA LEU A 30 1.00 -11.16 -4.48
C LEU A 30 1.32 -10.61 -5.88
N GLU A 31 0.44 -10.81 -6.85
CA GLU A 31 0.57 -10.26 -8.21
C GLU A 31 0.70 -8.73 -8.18
N LEU A 32 -0.20 -8.05 -7.44
CA LEU A 32 -0.11 -6.60 -7.26
C LEU A 32 1.20 -6.20 -6.57
N ALA A 33 1.63 -6.96 -5.56
CA ALA A 33 2.86 -6.65 -4.82
C ALA A 33 4.11 -6.78 -5.71
N GLU A 34 4.15 -7.77 -6.59
CA GLU A 34 5.20 -7.95 -7.59
C GLU A 34 5.24 -6.78 -8.56
N PHE A 35 4.09 -6.38 -9.10
CA PHE A 35 3.98 -5.22 -9.97
C PHE A 35 4.49 -3.94 -9.29
N LEU A 36 4.05 -3.68 -8.06
CA LEU A 36 4.46 -2.50 -7.29
C LEU A 36 5.95 -2.52 -6.95
N ALA A 37 6.49 -3.67 -6.54
CA ALA A 37 7.91 -3.83 -6.26
C ALA A 37 8.77 -3.62 -7.52
N GLY A 38 8.34 -4.14 -8.68
CA GLY A 38 8.97 -3.89 -9.97
C GLY A 38 8.97 -2.41 -10.39
N ASN A 39 7.97 -1.65 -9.93
CA ASN A 39 7.85 -0.21 -10.14
C ASN A 39 8.47 0.64 -9.01
N GLY A 40 9.30 0.03 -8.15
CA GLY A 40 10.03 0.72 -7.09
C GLY A 40 9.15 1.22 -5.95
N VAL A 41 8.04 0.54 -5.68
CA VAL A 41 7.17 0.77 -4.52
C VAL A 41 7.33 -0.39 -3.56
N PRO A 42 8.04 -0.20 -2.43
CA PRO A 42 8.15 -1.25 -1.41
C PRO A 42 6.78 -1.46 -0.75
N VAL A 43 6.38 -2.73 -0.68
CA VAL A 43 5.11 -3.16 -0.11
C VAL A 43 5.25 -4.42 0.72
N VAL A 44 4.31 -4.56 1.64
CA VAL A 44 4.11 -5.75 2.45
C VAL A 44 2.74 -6.32 2.13
N VAL A 45 2.67 -7.63 1.94
CA VAL A 45 1.41 -8.36 1.82
C VAL A 45 1.12 -8.98 3.19
N THR A 46 -0.01 -8.58 3.78
CA THR A 46 -0.39 -9.00 5.14
C THR A 46 -1.87 -9.31 5.22
N ARG A 47 -2.26 -10.17 6.17
CA ARG A 47 -3.66 -10.38 6.50
C ARG A 47 -4.05 -9.57 7.73
N LEU A 48 -5.05 -8.69 7.60
CA LEU A 48 -5.57 -7.92 8.73
C LEU A 48 -6.53 -8.78 9.56
N ARG A 49 -6.55 -8.58 10.89
CA ARG A 49 -7.41 -9.32 11.81
C ARG A 49 -8.88 -9.21 11.39
N GLY A 50 -9.57 -10.34 11.28
CA GLY A 50 -10.99 -10.40 10.88
C GLY A 50 -11.24 -10.27 9.38
N SER A 51 -10.21 -10.07 8.55
CA SER A 51 -10.36 -10.06 7.09
C SER A 51 -10.04 -11.44 6.49
N PRO A 52 -10.87 -11.95 5.56
CA PRO A 52 -10.50 -13.10 4.73
C PRO A 52 -9.54 -12.70 3.59
N LEU A 53 -9.35 -11.40 3.33
CA LEU A 53 -8.52 -10.87 2.26
C LEU A 53 -7.12 -10.51 2.75
N TRP A 54 -6.18 -10.53 1.80
CA TRP A 54 -4.80 -10.07 1.97
C TRP A 54 -4.68 -8.63 1.50
N SER A 55 -4.18 -7.77 2.37
CA SER A 55 -3.95 -6.36 2.10
C SER A 55 -2.53 -6.14 1.60
N VAL A 56 -2.40 -5.35 0.54
CA VAL A 56 -1.11 -4.84 0.05
C VAL A 56 -0.89 -3.47 0.67
N VAL A 57 0.15 -3.35 1.49
CA VAL A 57 0.41 -2.17 2.30
C VAL A 57 1.76 -1.57 1.93
N SER A 58 1.79 -0.28 1.62
CA SER A 58 3.06 0.44 1.50
C SER A 58 3.36 1.23 2.77
N GLN A 59 4.63 1.22 3.17
CA GLN A 59 5.14 1.92 4.33
C GLN A 59 6.07 3.03 3.88
N ARG A 60 5.79 4.26 4.30
CA ARG A 60 6.58 5.41 3.91
C ARG A 60 6.67 6.43 5.04
N GLY A 61 7.89 6.83 5.36
CA GLY A 61 8.14 8.03 6.16
C GLY A 61 7.89 9.26 5.29
N PHE A 62 7.09 10.19 5.80
CA PHE A 62 7.01 11.55 5.27
C PHE A 62 7.74 12.49 6.22
N THR A 63 8.17 13.63 5.70
CA THR A 63 8.75 14.69 6.53
C THR A 63 7.83 15.12 7.68
N ARG A 64 8.43 15.65 8.75
CA ARG A 64 7.70 16.19 9.91
C ARG A 64 7.13 17.59 9.67
N ASP A 65 7.64 18.30 8.65
CA ASP A 65 7.11 19.59 8.21
C ASP A 65 5.71 19.38 7.59
N PRO A 66 4.63 19.91 8.18
CA PRO A 66 3.26 19.64 7.72
C PRO A 66 3.03 20.04 6.26
N MET A 67 3.57 21.18 5.82
CA MET A 67 3.32 21.69 4.45
C MET A 67 4.01 20.84 3.41
N ARG A 68 5.23 20.38 3.70
CA ARG A 68 5.96 19.46 2.83
C ARG A 68 5.39 18.05 2.89
N ALA A 69 4.93 17.61 4.07
CA ALA A 69 4.31 16.31 4.26
C ALA A 69 3.05 16.16 3.40
N ASP A 70 2.19 17.17 3.37
CA ASP A 70 0.97 17.15 2.54
C ASP A 70 1.31 17.04 1.05
N GLY A 71 2.33 17.76 0.59
CA GLY A 71 2.85 17.66 -0.77
C GLY A 71 3.41 16.27 -1.09
N GLU A 72 4.22 15.69 -0.19
CA GLU A 72 4.77 14.34 -0.34
C GLU A 72 3.68 13.26 -0.34
N ILE A 73 2.67 13.40 0.53
CA ILE A 73 1.51 12.50 0.61
C ILE A 73 0.72 12.58 -0.71
N GLY A 74 0.42 13.78 -1.19
CA GLY A 74 -0.32 13.99 -2.43
C GLY A 74 0.41 13.42 -3.64
N ALA A 75 1.71 13.71 -3.77
CA ALA A 75 2.55 13.19 -4.85
C ALA A 75 2.65 11.66 -4.80
N TYR A 76 2.79 11.09 -3.59
CA TYR A 76 2.84 9.64 -3.42
C TYR A 76 1.52 8.97 -3.77
N ARG A 77 0.39 9.54 -3.33
CA ARG A 77 -0.96 9.08 -3.69
C ARG A 77 -1.17 9.11 -5.21
N ALA A 78 -0.83 10.21 -5.87
CA ALA A 78 -0.93 10.33 -7.33
C ALA A 78 -0.06 9.28 -8.07
N ARG A 79 1.14 8.98 -7.55
CA ARG A 79 2.00 7.91 -8.09
C ARG A 79 1.31 6.55 -7.97
N LEU A 80 0.76 6.22 -6.79
CA LEU A 80 0.07 4.95 -6.58
C LEU A 80 -1.16 4.84 -7.50
N GLU A 81 -1.98 5.88 -7.60
CA GLU A 81 -3.15 5.88 -8.49
C GLU A 81 -2.77 5.67 -9.97
N ARG A 82 -1.67 6.28 -10.44
CA ARG A 82 -1.14 6.03 -11.79
C ARG A 82 -0.76 4.56 -11.97
N LEU A 83 -0.03 3.99 -11.01
CA LEU A 83 0.37 2.58 -11.04
C LEU A 83 -0.84 1.64 -11.01
N GLY A 84 -1.90 1.98 -10.27
CA GLY A 84 -3.14 1.19 -10.25
C GLY A 84 -3.85 1.17 -11.60
N ARG A 85 -3.86 2.31 -12.30
CA ARG A 85 -4.39 2.38 -13.69
C ARG A 85 -3.56 1.54 -14.65
N GLU A 86 -2.23 1.59 -14.54
CA GLU A 86 -1.32 0.80 -15.38
C GLU A 86 -1.49 -0.71 -15.15
N PHE A 87 -1.56 -1.13 -13.88
CA PHE A 87 -1.82 -2.51 -13.50
C PHE A 87 -3.17 -3.01 -14.06
N GLY A 88 -4.22 -2.20 -13.92
CA GLY A 88 -5.54 -2.52 -14.46
C GLY A 88 -5.57 -2.59 -16.00
N ALA A 89 -4.79 -1.75 -16.69
CA ALA A 89 -4.69 -1.78 -18.16
C ALA A 89 -3.99 -3.04 -18.69
N GLN A 90 -3.11 -3.65 -17.89
CA GLN A 90 -2.41 -4.89 -18.24
C GLN A 90 -3.22 -6.16 -17.96
N GLY A 91 -4.48 -6.04 -17.52
CA GLY A 91 -5.35 -7.17 -17.22
C GLY A 91 -5.22 -7.73 -15.80
N GLY A 92 -4.45 -7.07 -14.92
CA GLY A 92 -4.42 -7.36 -13.48
C GLY A 92 -5.82 -7.27 -12.85
N TRP A 93 -6.01 -7.87 -11.66
CA TRP A 93 -7.31 -8.27 -11.07
C TRP A 93 -8.44 -7.22 -11.04
N ARG A 94 -8.99 -7.01 -12.23
CA ARG A 94 -10.21 -6.34 -12.70
C ARG A 94 -10.72 -5.16 -11.87
N ARG A 95 -9.91 -4.08 -11.97
CA ARG A 95 -10.10 -2.65 -11.65
C ARG A 95 -9.96 -2.23 -10.18
N PRO A 96 -8.84 -1.57 -9.87
CA PRO A 96 -8.95 -0.29 -9.16
C PRO A 96 -8.07 0.80 -9.78
N ALA A 97 -8.70 1.94 -10.08
CA ALA A 97 -8.13 3.16 -9.54
C ALA A 97 -8.11 2.93 -8.02
N PHE A 98 -6.97 3.06 -7.35
CA PHE A 98 -6.86 2.89 -5.88
C PHE A 98 -7.63 4.02 -5.14
N SER A 99 -8.86 4.31 -5.54
CA SER A 99 -9.76 5.35 -5.04
C SER A 99 -10.06 5.14 -3.56
N ASP A 100 -10.10 3.88 -3.15
CA ASP A 100 -10.40 3.45 -1.78
C ASP A 100 -9.12 3.29 -0.95
N MET A 101 -7.96 3.65 -1.51
CA MET A 101 -6.72 3.70 -0.74
C MET A 101 -6.85 4.76 0.34
N TYR A 102 -6.64 4.34 1.58
CA TYR A 102 -6.58 5.24 2.71
C TYR A 102 -5.22 5.17 3.38
N GLY A 103 -4.73 6.36 3.75
CA GLY A 103 -3.54 6.53 4.56
C GLY A 103 -3.89 6.40 6.03
N MET A 104 -3.18 5.55 6.77
CA MET A 104 -3.22 5.54 8.22
C MET A 104 -1.91 6.15 8.74
N ARG A 105 -2.04 7.27 9.46
CA ARG A 105 -0.93 7.84 10.22
C ARG A 105 -0.90 7.13 11.56
N LEU A 106 0.10 6.28 11.79
CA LEU A 106 0.39 5.85 13.14
C LEU A 106 1.05 7.03 13.83
N LEU A 107 0.25 7.78 14.57
CA LEU A 107 0.78 8.72 15.55
C LEU A 107 1.77 7.93 16.41
N SER A 108 3.03 8.37 16.43
CA SER A 108 3.96 7.85 17.43
C SER A 108 3.34 8.08 18.81
N PRO A 109 3.48 7.14 19.76
CA PRO A 109 3.06 7.37 21.14
C PRO A 109 3.73 8.62 21.72
#